data_AF-A0A7R9SSL6-F1
#
_entry.id   AF-A0A7R9SSL6-F1
#
_cell.length_a   1.000
_cell.length_b   1.000
_cell.length_c   1.000
_cell.angle_alpha   90.00
_cell.angle_beta   90.00
_cell.angle_gamma   90.00
#
_symmetry.space_group_name_H-M   'P 1'
#
loop_
_entity.id
_entity.type
_entity.pdbx_description
1 polymer ?
#
loop_
_entity_poly.entity_id
_entity_poly.type
_entity_poly.pdbx_seq_one_letter_code
_entity_poly.pdbx_strand_id
1 'polypeptide(L)'
;QGNSQVWNFAHCARLNLLPLNGSMPGCAGHTRCRRCPASLETLPHVLNHCPQNMQLITARHNAILQRIWKALQRPERRFFTNQPVPNTTSLLRPDIVILTKQSATIIDISIPFENGPDAFSDSRQRKLDKYAPLADELQQQGYAVTVGAILVGSLGAWDPENDDLLSLLGVSSTYLRLCRELCTADALRHSSNIYLHHLRKTPTAPPIAKVINRPPTKRPQPPPE
;
A
#
# COMPACT_ATOMS: atom_id res chain seq x y z
N GLN A 1 9.04 25.09 3.37
CA GLN A 1 8.22 25.05 2.15
C GLN A 1 7.47 23.71 1.95
N GLY A 2 8.02 22.55 2.34
CA GLY A 2 7.37 21.24 2.14
C GLY A 2 6.03 21.00 2.87
N ASN A 3 5.84 21.53 4.08
CA ASN A 3 4.61 21.29 4.86
C ASN A 3 3.36 21.93 4.24
N SER A 4 3.47 23.15 3.68
CA SER A 4 2.32 23.85 3.07
C SER A 4 1.75 23.10 1.85
N GLN A 5 2.60 22.43 1.07
CA GLN A 5 2.15 21.65 -0.09
C GLN A 5 1.37 20.40 0.30
N VAL A 6 1.81 19.69 1.36
CA VAL A 6 1.12 18.48 1.87
C VAL A 6 -0.25 18.86 2.46
N TRP A 7 -0.33 19.98 3.19
CA TRP A 7 -1.60 20.49 3.73
C TRP A 7 -2.58 20.89 2.63
N ASN A 8 -2.11 21.62 1.61
CA ASN A 8 -2.94 21.98 0.46
C ASN A 8 -3.43 20.74 -0.29
N PHE A 9 -2.55 19.76 -0.51
CA PHE A 9 -2.95 18.46 -1.07
C PHE A 9 -4.04 17.80 -0.23
N ALA A 10 -3.83 17.67 1.08
CA ALA A 10 -4.77 16.98 1.96
C ALA A 10 -6.15 17.66 1.97
N HIS A 11 -6.20 18.98 2.00
CA HIS A 11 -7.44 19.75 1.97
C HIS A 11 -8.18 19.56 0.63
N CYS A 12 -7.50 19.76 -0.50
CA CYS A 12 -8.10 19.57 -1.81
C CYS A 12 -8.50 18.10 -2.07
N ALA A 13 -7.72 17.14 -1.58
CA ALA A 13 -7.99 15.71 -1.72
C ALA A 13 -9.31 15.32 -1.03
N ARG A 14 -9.50 15.75 0.23
CA ARG A 14 -10.71 15.43 1.01
C ARG A 14 -11.97 16.07 0.44
N LEU A 15 -11.83 17.24 -0.18
CA LEU A 15 -12.94 17.93 -0.86
C LEU A 15 -13.13 17.45 -2.31
N ASN A 16 -12.35 16.48 -2.78
CA ASN A 16 -12.34 16.00 -4.17
C ASN A 16 -12.12 17.13 -5.21
N LEU A 17 -11.29 18.12 -4.87
CA LEU A 17 -10.98 19.30 -5.70
C LEU A 17 -9.70 19.12 -6.53
N LEU A 18 -9.08 17.94 -6.49
CA LEU A 18 -7.86 17.69 -7.25
C LEU A 18 -8.18 17.46 -8.74
N PRO A 19 -7.44 18.08 -9.68
CA PRO A 19 -7.67 17.97 -11.13
C PRO A 19 -7.32 16.58 -11.71
N LEU A 20 -8.16 15.60 -11.39
CA LEU A 20 -8.18 14.28 -12.01
C LEU A 20 -9.30 14.18 -13.03
N ASN A 21 -9.10 13.40 -14.09
CA ASN A 21 -10.05 13.32 -15.19
C ASN A 21 -11.44 12.82 -14.76
N GLY A 22 -11.52 11.98 -13.72
CA GLY A 22 -12.78 11.48 -13.17
C GLY A 22 -13.50 12.44 -12.22
N SER A 23 -12.84 13.53 -11.78
CA SER A 23 -13.40 14.49 -10.80
C SER A 23 -13.87 15.81 -11.44
N MET A 24 -13.79 15.95 -12.77
CA MET A 24 -14.19 17.16 -13.52
C MET A 24 -15.43 16.90 -14.41
N PRO A 25 -16.63 16.71 -13.85
CA PRO A 25 -17.86 16.54 -14.63
C PRO A 25 -18.25 17.87 -15.29
N GLY A 26 -18.11 17.96 -16.62
CA GLY A 26 -18.57 19.12 -17.41
C GLY A 26 -17.60 19.59 -18.49
N CYS A 27 -16.31 19.25 -18.39
CA CYS A 27 -15.41 19.35 -19.53
C CYS A 27 -15.61 18.11 -20.41
N ALA A 28 -15.75 18.27 -21.72
CA ALA A 28 -15.89 17.19 -22.71
C ALA A 28 -14.63 16.29 -22.85
N GLY A 29 -13.96 16.00 -21.75
CA GLY A 29 -12.70 15.28 -21.64
C GLY A 29 -12.91 13.80 -21.33
N HIS A 30 -11.87 13.01 -21.62
CA HIS A 30 -11.86 11.58 -21.34
C HIS A 30 -11.77 11.34 -19.83
N THR A 31 -12.71 10.61 -19.25
CA THR A 31 -12.71 10.24 -17.81
C THR A 31 -11.61 9.24 -17.44
N ARG A 32 -11.00 8.61 -18.45
CA ARG A 32 -10.00 7.55 -18.30
C ARG A 32 -8.75 8.04 -17.58
N CYS A 33 -8.09 7.12 -16.88
CA CYS A 33 -6.79 7.38 -16.27
C CYS A 33 -5.78 7.81 -17.34
N ARG A 34 -5.03 8.89 -17.05
CA ARG A 34 -4.00 9.40 -17.97
C ARG A 34 -2.76 8.50 -18.07
N ARG A 35 -2.65 7.48 -17.22
CA ARG A 35 -1.47 6.61 -17.08
C ARG A 35 -1.74 5.14 -17.32
N CYS A 36 -2.98 4.68 -17.21
CA CYS A 36 -3.29 3.26 -17.36
C CYS A 36 -4.67 3.05 -18.00
N PRO A 37 -5.03 1.81 -18.38
CA PRO A 37 -6.30 1.53 -19.05
C PRO A 37 -7.57 1.74 -18.20
N ALA A 38 -7.48 2.15 -16.93
CA ALA A 38 -8.64 2.34 -16.08
C ALA A 38 -9.62 3.38 -16.65
N SER A 39 -10.91 3.07 -16.61
CA SER A 39 -11.98 3.88 -17.21
C SER A 39 -12.25 5.19 -16.47
N LEU A 40 -11.84 5.28 -15.21
CA LEU A 40 -12.09 6.43 -14.35
C LEU A 40 -10.82 6.83 -13.57
N GLU A 41 -10.32 8.03 -13.81
CA GLU A 41 -9.23 8.62 -13.03
C GLU A 41 -9.75 9.27 -11.75
N THR A 42 -10.03 8.45 -10.73
CA THR A 42 -10.43 8.94 -9.42
C THR A 42 -9.24 9.01 -8.46
N LEU A 43 -9.39 9.73 -7.35
CA LEU A 43 -8.37 9.77 -6.31
C LEU A 43 -8.13 8.39 -5.66
N PRO A 44 -9.17 7.58 -5.32
CA PRO A 44 -8.98 6.18 -4.92
C PRO A 44 -8.16 5.38 -5.93
N HIS A 45 -8.45 5.51 -7.23
CA HIS A 45 -7.67 4.84 -8.27
C HIS A 45 -6.20 5.29 -8.23
N VAL A 46 -5.95 6.60 -8.31
CA VAL A 46 -4.60 7.17 -8.40
C VAL A 46 -3.75 6.81 -7.18
N LEU A 47 -4.32 6.89 -5.97
CA LEU A 47 -3.58 6.70 -4.73
C LEU A 47 -3.42 5.24 -4.33
N ASN A 48 -4.32 4.33 -4.75
CA ASN A 48 -4.34 2.96 -4.21
C ASN A 48 -4.30 1.85 -5.25
N HIS A 49 -4.70 2.11 -6.49
CA HIS A 49 -4.96 1.04 -7.46
C HIS A 49 -4.30 1.24 -8.82
N CYS A 50 -3.73 2.41 -9.10
CA CYS A 50 -3.09 2.71 -10.38
C CYS A 50 -1.81 1.87 -10.56
N PRO A 51 -1.75 0.97 -11.56
CA PRO A 51 -0.58 0.11 -11.78
C PRO A 51 0.71 0.90 -11.99
N GLN A 52 0.63 2.06 -12.63
CA GLN A 52 1.79 2.92 -12.88
C GLN A 52 2.33 3.61 -11.62
N ASN A 53 1.55 3.64 -10.54
CA ASN A 53 1.98 4.20 -9.26
C ASN A 53 2.36 3.13 -8.24
N MET A 54 2.27 1.83 -8.58
CA MET A 54 2.41 0.75 -7.58
C MET A 54 3.71 0.79 -6.81
N GLN A 55 4.83 1.16 -7.42
CA GLN A 55 6.09 1.32 -6.70
C GLN A 55 6.00 2.38 -5.59
N LEU A 56 5.33 3.50 -5.85
CA LEU A 56 5.14 4.58 -4.86
C LEU A 56 4.08 4.22 -3.82
N ILE A 57 3.05 3.48 -4.21
CA ILE A 57 2.02 2.94 -3.31
C ILE A 57 2.67 1.94 -2.33
N THR A 58 3.50 1.03 -2.83
CA THR A 58 4.29 0.12 -1.99
C THR A 58 5.29 0.88 -1.11
N ALA A 59 5.93 1.94 -1.62
CA ALA A 59 6.82 2.77 -0.80
C ALA A 59 6.08 3.47 0.35
N ARG A 60 4.83 3.92 0.13
CA ARG A 60 3.95 4.45 1.18
C ARG A 60 3.66 3.38 2.24
N HIS A 61 3.24 2.19 1.80
CA HIS A 61 2.98 1.05 2.68
C HIS A 61 4.20 0.69 3.53
N ASN A 62 5.36 0.53 2.90
CA ASN A 62 6.61 0.23 3.58
C ASN A 62 7.02 1.31 4.58
N ALA A 63 6.75 2.59 4.31
CA ALA A 63 7.03 3.66 5.27
C ALA A 63 6.23 3.47 6.57
N ILE A 64 4.94 3.14 6.48
CA ILE A 64 4.10 2.85 7.64
C ILE A 64 4.55 1.57 8.35
N LEU A 65 4.80 0.49 7.59
CA LEU A 65 5.34 -0.76 8.13
C LEU A 65 6.59 -0.50 8.97
N GLN A 66 7.54 0.31 8.48
CA GLN A 66 8.76 0.65 9.20
C GLN A 66 8.50 1.45 10.49
N ARG A 67 7.49 2.31 10.53
CA ARG A 67 7.09 3.02 11.78
C ARG A 67 6.58 2.04 12.82
N ILE A 68 5.66 1.16 12.42
CA ILE A 68 5.07 0.15 13.29
C ILE A 68 6.14 -0.84 13.76
N TRP A 69 6.98 -1.33 12.86
CA TRP A 69 8.06 -2.24 13.20
C TRP A 69 9.01 -1.64 14.25
N LYS A 70 9.42 -0.38 14.08
CA LYS A 70 10.27 0.35 15.05
C LYS A 70 9.59 0.53 16.41
N ALA A 71 8.28 0.82 16.41
CA ALA A 71 7.50 0.96 17.63
C ALA A 71 7.45 -0.33 18.45
N LEU A 72 7.46 -1.47 17.77
CA LEU A 72 7.27 -2.80 18.36
C LEU A 72 8.58 -3.49 18.73
N GLN A 73 9.74 -2.98 18.29
CA GLN A 73 11.05 -3.58 18.55
C GLN A 73 11.32 -3.76 20.04
N ARG A 74 11.59 -5.01 20.43
CA ARG A 74 12.04 -5.39 21.78
C ARG A 74 13.01 -6.59 21.70
N PRO A 75 13.98 -6.72 22.62
CA PRO A 75 14.97 -7.82 22.59
C PRO A 75 14.37 -9.22 22.63
N GLU A 76 13.26 -9.41 23.33
CA GLU A 76 12.60 -10.70 23.53
C GLU A 76 11.71 -11.14 22.36
N ARG A 77 11.58 -10.31 21.31
CA ARG A 77 10.68 -10.53 20.17
C ARG A 77 11.46 -10.93 18.93
N ARG A 78 11.00 -11.98 18.26
CA ARG A 78 11.49 -12.39 16.95
C ARG A 78 10.55 -11.86 15.88
N PHE A 79 11.09 -11.16 14.89
CA PHE A 79 10.31 -10.55 13.81
C PHE A 79 10.49 -11.29 12.49
N PHE A 80 9.38 -11.49 11.78
CA PHE A 80 9.38 -11.88 10.37
C PHE A 80 8.60 -10.84 9.59
N THR A 81 9.19 -10.25 8.56
CA THR A 81 8.56 -9.18 7.79
C THR A 81 8.49 -9.57 6.31
N ASN A 82 7.30 -9.42 5.71
CA ASN A 82 7.07 -9.71 4.30
C ASN A 82 7.57 -11.10 3.85
N GLN A 83 7.47 -12.12 4.70
CA GLN A 83 7.96 -13.47 4.41
C GLN A 83 7.10 -14.55 5.09
N PRO A 84 7.13 -15.80 4.59
CA PRO A 84 6.51 -16.92 5.28
C PRO A 84 7.08 -17.11 6.68
N VAL A 85 6.24 -17.54 7.62
CA VAL A 85 6.68 -17.82 8.98
C VAL A 85 7.44 -19.15 8.98
N PRO A 86 8.67 -19.22 9.50
CA PRO A 86 9.40 -20.48 9.54
C PRO A 86 8.67 -21.55 10.34
N ASN A 87 8.89 -22.81 10.00
CA ASN A 87 8.25 -23.97 10.62
C ASN A 87 6.71 -23.94 10.51
N THR A 88 6.18 -23.23 9.52
CA THR A 88 4.76 -23.31 9.11
C THR A 88 4.69 -23.80 7.67
N THR A 89 3.59 -24.44 7.31
CA THR A 89 3.28 -24.91 5.95
C THR A 89 2.69 -23.79 5.09
N SER A 90 2.20 -22.73 5.72
CA SER A 90 1.65 -21.56 5.05
C SER A 90 2.69 -20.79 4.22
N LEU A 91 2.35 -20.51 2.96
CA LEU A 91 3.14 -19.63 2.08
C LEU A 91 2.73 -18.15 2.19
N LEU A 92 1.80 -17.83 3.10
CA LEU A 92 1.36 -16.46 3.31
C LEU A 92 2.50 -15.60 3.81
N ARG A 93 2.51 -14.33 3.38
CA ARG A 93 3.54 -13.34 3.76
C ARG A 93 2.83 -12.18 4.47
N PRO A 94 2.63 -12.24 5.80
CA PRO A 94 2.19 -11.09 6.57
C PRO A 94 3.25 -9.98 6.55
N ASP A 95 2.82 -8.74 6.76
CA ASP A 95 3.74 -7.60 6.79
C ASP A 95 4.67 -7.66 8.00
N ILE A 96 4.13 -8.03 9.16
CA ILE A 96 4.88 -8.23 10.41
C ILE A 96 4.30 -9.45 11.14
N VAL A 97 5.16 -10.39 11.51
CA VAL A 97 4.87 -11.43 12.49
C VAL A 97 5.84 -11.28 13.65
N ILE A 98 5.30 -11.29 14.86
CA ILE A 98 6.04 -11.19 16.11
C ILE A 98 5.88 -12.50 16.85
N LEU A 99 6.97 -13.24 17.05
CA LEU A 99 6.98 -14.43 17.91
C LEU A 99 7.68 -14.11 19.22
N THR A 100 7.06 -14.51 20.32
CA THR A 100 7.67 -14.59 21.65
C THR A 100 7.79 -16.06 22.07
N LYS A 101 8.12 -16.33 23.34
CA LYS A 101 8.12 -17.70 23.86
C LYS A 101 6.72 -18.30 23.96
N GLN A 102 5.67 -17.49 24.15
CA GLN A 102 4.30 -17.95 24.42
C GLN A 102 3.26 -17.42 23.43
N SER A 103 3.59 -16.39 22.64
CA SER A 103 2.61 -15.73 21.76
C SER A 103 3.13 -15.53 20.34
N ALA A 104 2.19 -15.47 19.41
CA ALA A 104 2.42 -15.07 18.04
C ALA A 104 1.44 -13.95 17.66
N THR A 105 1.94 -12.83 17.15
CA THR A 105 1.08 -11.76 16.63
C THR A 105 1.33 -11.57 15.15
N ILE A 106 0.27 -11.71 14.34
CA ILE A 106 0.28 -11.48 12.91
C ILE A 106 -0.33 -10.11 12.66
N ILE A 107 0.40 -9.23 11.98
CA ILE A 107 -0.01 -7.85 11.69
C ILE A 107 0.13 -7.59 10.19
N ASP A 108 -0.93 -7.05 9.59
CA ASP A 108 -0.93 -6.58 8.21
C ASP A 108 -1.28 -5.08 8.16
N ILE A 109 -0.54 -4.33 7.36
CA ILE A 109 -0.70 -2.89 7.18
C ILE A 109 -1.61 -2.66 5.97
N SER A 110 -2.73 -1.97 6.19
CA SER A 110 -3.65 -1.58 5.13
C SER A 110 -3.73 -0.07 5.01
N ILE A 111 -3.69 0.42 3.77
CA ILE A 111 -3.83 1.86 3.46
C ILE A 111 -5.01 2.07 2.53
N PRO A 112 -6.24 1.92 3.04
CA PRO A 112 -7.45 2.13 2.25
C PRO A 112 -7.64 3.60 1.87
N PHE A 113 -8.52 3.86 0.91
CA PHE A 113 -9.02 5.21 0.69
C PHE A 113 -10.16 5.46 1.68
N GLU A 114 -10.30 6.68 2.17
CA GLU A 114 -11.28 7.07 3.19
C GLU A 114 -12.69 7.21 2.58
N ASN A 115 -13.28 6.09 2.15
CA ASN A 115 -14.64 6.05 1.58
C ASN A 115 -15.74 5.81 2.65
N GLY A 116 -15.43 5.98 3.93
CA GLY A 116 -16.35 5.79 5.06
C GLY A 116 -15.90 4.71 6.06
N PRO A 117 -16.58 4.59 7.22
CA PRO A 117 -16.22 3.67 8.30
C PRO A 117 -16.22 2.20 7.88
N ASP A 118 -17.20 1.79 7.06
CA ASP A 118 -17.36 0.41 6.60
C ASP A 118 -16.14 -0.09 5.82
N ALA A 119 -15.42 0.81 5.13
CA ALA A 119 -14.22 0.47 4.39
C ALA A 119 -13.08 -0.04 5.29
N PHE A 120 -13.01 0.42 6.55
CA PHE A 120 -11.99 -0.02 7.50
C PHE A 120 -12.36 -1.37 8.10
N SER A 121 -13.61 -1.52 8.56
CA SER A 121 -14.13 -2.78 9.11
C SER A 121 -14.04 -3.92 8.10
N ASP A 122 -14.44 -3.68 6.85
CA ASP A 122 -14.32 -4.65 5.75
C ASP A 122 -12.86 -5.05 5.49
N SER A 123 -11.97 -4.05 5.45
CA SER A 123 -10.55 -4.28 5.19
C SER A 123 -9.91 -5.09 6.32
N ARG A 124 -10.30 -4.83 7.57
CA ARG A 124 -9.87 -5.58 8.75
C ARG A 124 -10.36 -7.02 8.69
N GLN A 125 -11.66 -7.24 8.48
CA GLN A 125 -12.24 -8.58 8.42
C GLN A 125 -11.58 -9.45 7.34
N ARG A 126 -11.39 -8.91 6.13
CA ARG A 126 -10.69 -9.63 5.04
C ARG A 126 -9.28 -10.06 5.42
N LYS A 127 -8.57 -9.29 6.26
CA LYS A 127 -7.22 -9.64 6.72
C LYS A 127 -7.27 -10.71 7.80
N LEU A 128 -8.22 -10.63 8.73
CA LEU A 128 -8.45 -11.68 9.72
C LEU A 128 -8.72 -13.02 9.03
N ASP A 129 -9.66 -13.05 8.08
CA ASP A 129 -10.02 -14.25 7.32
C ASP A 129 -8.83 -14.80 6.52
N LYS A 130 -8.06 -13.91 5.87
CA LYS A 130 -6.87 -14.28 5.09
C LYS A 130 -5.82 -15.01 5.94
N TYR A 131 -5.60 -14.56 7.17
CA TYR A 131 -4.56 -15.09 8.04
C TYR A 131 -5.06 -16.14 9.05
N ALA A 132 -6.36 -16.42 9.10
CA ALA A 132 -6.93 -17.46 9.96
C ALA A 132 -6.22 -18.83 9.83
N PRO A 133 -5.91 -19.35 8.62
CA PRO A 133 -5.21 -20.63 8.51
C PRO A 133 -3.79 -20.63 9.11
N LEU A 134 -3.05 -19.50 8.95
CA LEU A 134 -1.73 -19.35 9.58
C LEU A 134 -1.85 -19.21 11.10
N ALA A 135 -2.91 -18.54 11.56
CA ALA A 135 -3.17 -18.42 12.99
C ALA A 135 -3.47 -19.77 13.62
N ASP A 136 -4.30 -20.59 12.98
CA ASP A 136 -4.63 -21.94 13.44
C ASP A 136 -3.39 -22.82 13.54
N GLU A 137 -2.50 -22.77 12.54
CA GLU A 137 -1.25 -23.52 12.56
C GLU A 137 -0.32 -23.08 13.71
N LEU A 138 -0.19 -21.77 13.95
CA LEU A 138 0.59 -21.27 15.08
C LEU A 138 -0.05 -21.62 16.44
N GLN A 139 -1.38 -21.65 16.52
CA GLN A 139 -2.08 -22.12 17.72
C GLN A 139 -1.80 -23.61 18.00
N GLN A 140 -1.81 -24.45 16.96
CA GLN A 140 -1.45 -25.88 17.08
C GLN A 140 0.00 -26.09 17.54
N GLN A 141 0.89 -25.13 17.25
CA GLN A 141 2.27 -25.12 17.76
C GLN A 141 2.38 -24.63 19.22
N GLY A 142 1.26 -24.28 19.87
CA GLY A 142 1.20 -23.89 21.28
C GLY A 142 1.33 -22.38 21.53
N TYR A 143 1.26 -21.54 20.49
CA TYR A 143 1.26 -20.09 20.66
C TYR A 143 -0.13 -19.56 21.03
N ALA A 144 -0.20 -18.59 21.93
CA ALA A 144 -1.33 -17.68 22.03
C ALA A 144 -1.30 -16.71 20.85
N VAL A 145 -2.23 -16.87 19.90
CA VAL A 145 -2.19 -16.13 18.62
C VAL A 145 -3.13 -14.94 18.62
N THR A 146 -2.63 -13.81 18.12
CA THR A 146 -3.42 -12.61 17.82
C THR A 146 -3.24 -12.25 16.36
N VAL A 147 -4.34 -12.06 15.63
CA VAL A 147 -4.32 -11.52 14.27
C VAL A 147 -4.86 -10.09 14.34
N GLY A 148 -4.13 -9.15 13.76
CA GLY A 148 -4.51 -7.75 13.74
C GLY A 148 -4.18 -7.07 12.42
N ALA A 149 -4.81 -5.93 12.19
CA ALA A 149 -4.49 -5.04 11.09
C ALA A 149 -4.16 -3.64 11.61
N ILE A 150 -3.20 -2.96 10.98
CA ILE A 150 -2.98 -1.53 11.17
C ILE A 150 -3.54 -0.79 9.96
N LEU A 151 -4.58 -0.01 10.18
CA LEU A 151 -5.26 0.75 9.12
C LEU A 151 -4.93 2.24 9.21
N VAL A 152 -4.33 2.76 8.15
CA VAL A 152 -4.03 4.19 8.01
C VAL A 152 -4.62 4.66 6.69
N GLY A 153 -5.58 5.57 6.72
CA GLY A 153 -6.20 6.11 5.52
C GLY A 153 -5.19 6.80 4.61
N SER A 154 -5.42 6.70 3.31
CA SER A 154 -4.59 7.35 2.29
C SER A 154 -4.51 8.87 2.45
N LEU A 155 -5.50 9.48 3.11
CA LEU A 155 -5.54 10.91 3.43
C LEU A 155 -5.30 11.16 4.93
N GLY A 156 -4.68 10.22 5.64
CA GLY A 156 -4.22 10.40 7.01
C GLY A 156 -5.23 10.09 8.11
N ALA A 157 -6.35 9.43 7.82
CA ALA A 157 -7.19 8.84 8.88
C ALA A 157 -6.42 7.76 9.66
N TRP A 158 -6.66 7.67 10.97
CA TRP A 158 -6.11 6.63 11.83
C TRP A 158 -7.25 5.81 12.41
N ASP A 159 -7.21 4.49 12.24
CA ASP A 159 -8.19 3.60 12.85
C ASP A 159 -7.95 3.52 14.38
N PRO A 160 -8.96 3.84 15.22
CA PRO A 160 -8.85 3.74 16.67
C PRO A 160 -8.41 2.34 17.15
N GLU A 161 -8.85 1.27 16.49
CA GLU A 161 -8.47 -0.11 16.86
C GLU A 161 -6.97 -0.40 16.70
N ASN A 162 -6.23 0.46 15.97
CA ASN A 162 -4.77 0.36 15.95
C ASN A 162 -4.17 0.60 17.34
N ASP A 163 -4.77 1.50 18.14
CA ASP A 163 -4.26 1.83 19.46
C ASP A 163 -4.37 0.62 20.40
N ASP A 164 -5.48 -0.12 20.32
CA ASP A 164 -5.72 -1.30 21.15
C ASP A 164 -4.69 -2.39 20.84
N LEU A 165 -4.45 -2.67 19.56
CA LEU A 165 -3.46 -3.64 19.12
C LEU A 165 -2.04 -3.24 19.54
N LEU A 166 -1.66 -1.97 19.36
CA LEU A 166 -0.33 -1.50 19.73
C LEU A 166 -0.15 -1.43 21.26
N SER A 167 -1.19 -1.09 22.02
CA SER A 167 -1.20 -1.12 23.49
C SER A 167 -1.02 -2.54 24.01
N LEU A 168 -1.73 -3.51 23.44
CA LEU A 168 -1.57 -4.94 23.73
C LEU A 168 -0.11 -5.40 23.51
N LEU A 169 0.55 -4.84 22.51
CA LEU A 169 1.96 -5.11 22.20
C LEU A 169 2.95 -4.24 23.00
N GLY A 170 2.50 -3.59 24.08
CA GLY A 170 3.37 -2.88 25.01
C GLY A 170 3.95 -1.56 24.48
N VAL A 171 3.24 -0.91 23.56
CA VAL A 171 3.53 0.46 23.16
C VAL A 171 2.88 1.41 24.18
N SER A 172 3.65 2.33 24.77
CA SER A 172 3.13 3.27 25.77
C SER A 172 2.21 4.32 25.14
N SER A 173 1.24 4.82 25.91
CA SER A 173 0.31 5.87 25.46
C SER A 173 1.00 7.11 24.88
N THR A 174 2.10 7.56 25.50
CA THR A 174 2.91 8.68 24.99
C THR A 174 3.50 8.36 23.62
N TYR A 175 4.02 7.14 23.42
CA TYR A 175 4.59 6.74 22.14
C TYR A 175 3.52 6.43 21.09
N LEU A 176 2.34 5.95 21.48
CA LEU A 176 1.20 5.74 20.57
C LEU A 176 0.79 7.05 19.88
N ARG A 177 0.68 8.13 20.65
CA ARG A 177 0.38 9.47 20.10
C ARG A 177 1.41 9.86 19.04
N LEU A 178 2.70 9.73 19.35
CA LEU A 178 3.78 10.01 18.41
C LEU A 178 3.73 9.08 17.18
N CYS A 179 3.49 7.79 17.38
CA CYS A 179 3.40 6.80 16.31
C CYS A 179 2.24 7.14 15.34
N ARG A 180 1.07 7.50 15.87
CA ARG A 180 -0.07 7.98 15.08
C ARG A 180 0.28 9.20 14.26
N GLU A 181 0.87 10.23 14.88
CA GLU A 181 1.26 11.46 14.19
C GLU A 181 2.25 11.18 13.05
N LEU A 182 3.25 10.33 13.30
CA LEU A 182 4.25 9.96 12.30
C LEU A 182 3.65 9.14 11.15
N CYS A 183 2.79 8.16 11.45
CA CYS A 183 2.15 7.33 10.43
C CYS A 183 1.19 8.15 9.56
N THR A 184 0.35 8.99 10.16
CA THR A 184 -0.59 9.84 9.42
C THR A 184 0.13 10.90 8.58
N ALA A 185 1.21 11.49 9.10
CA ALA A 185 2.06 12.41 8.34
C ALA A 185 2.76 11.70 7.17
N ASP A 186 3.31 10.50 7.36
CA ASP A 186 3.94 9.74 6.29
C ASP A 186 2.91 9.31 5.22
N ALA A 187 1.72 8.86 5.62
CA ALA A 187 0.65 8.53 4.69
C ALA A 187 0.28 9.72 3.79
N LEU A 188 0.07 10.89 4.39
CA LEU A 188 -0.24 12.13 3.66
C LEU A 188 0.89 12.57 2.73
N ARG A 189 2.13 12.58 3.24
CA ARG A 189 3.31 12.99 2.46
C ARG A 189 3.50 12.09 1.24
N HIS A 190 3.42 10.78 1.43
CA HIS A 190 3.56 9.82 0.34
C HIS A 190 2.38 9.88 -0.64
N SER A 191 1.14 10.04 -0.17
CA SER A 191 -0.03 10.23 -1.04
C SER A 191 0.08 11.50 -1.89
N SER A 192 0.55 12.60 -1.31
CA SER A 192 0.85 13.83 -2.05
C SER A 192 1.92 13.57 -3.13
N ASN A 193 2.98 12.82 -2.80
CA ASN A 193 4.02 12.46 -3.76
C ASN A 193 3.50 11.55 -4.88
N ILE A 194 2.65 10.57 -4.56
CA ILE A 194 1.99 9.71 -5.56
C ILE A 194 1.17 10.57 -6.52
N TYR A 195 0.34 11.45 -5.98
CA TYR A 195 -0.50 12.34 -6.78
C TYR A 195 0.33 13.28 -7.68
N LEU A 196 1.31 13.98 -7.12
CA LEU A 196 2.20 14.86 -7.90
C LEU A 196 2.97 14.08 -8.95
N HIS A 197 3.47 12.89 -8.59
CA HIS A 197 4.11 12.00 -9.55
C HIS A 197 3.13 11.66 -10.67
N HIS A 198 1.88 11.27 -10.37
CA HIS A 198 0.84 10.92 -11.34
C HIS A 198 0.53 12.05 -12.33
N LEU A 199 0.56 13.29 -11.87
CA LEU A 199 0.30 14.45 -12.73
C LEU A 199 1.45 14.83 -13.65
N ARG A 200 2.69 14.44 -13.34
CA ARG A 200 3.83 14.73 -14.22
C ARG A 200 3.58 14.07 -15.58
N LYS A 201 3.76 14.83 -16.67
CA LYS A 201 3.74 14.25 -18.01
C LYS A 201 4.90 13.24 -18.11
N THR A 202 4.61 11.98 -18.39
CA THR A 202 5.63 11.11 -18.98
C THR A 202 6.05 11.74 -20.30
N PRO A 203 7.35 11.77 -20.67
CA PRO A 203 7.72 11.97 -22.06
C PRO A 203 6.87 10.99 -22.87
N THR A 204 6.09 11.51 -23.82
CA THR A 204 5.39 10.65 -24.77
C THR A 204 6.45 9.74 -25.36
N ALA A 205 6.32 8.42 -25.16
CA ALA A 205 7.12 7.48 -25.94
C ALA A 205 6.94 7.90 -27.41
N PRO A 206 8.02 8.06 -28.19
CA PRO A 206 7.86 8.38 -29.60
C PRO A 206 6.94 7.31 -30.21
N PRO A 207 6.05 7.70 -31.14
CA PRO A 207 5.19 6.73 -31.79
C PRO A 207 6.06 5.60 -32.31
N ILE A 208 5.72 4.36 -31.96
CA ILE A 208 6.37 3.17 -32.50
C ILE A 208 6.24 3.32 -34.02
N ALA A 209 7.35 3.64 -34.68
CA ALA A 209 7.39 3.70 -36.12
C ALA A 209 6.91 2.33 -36.62
N LYS A 210 5.84 2.33 -37.43
CA LYS A 210 5.33 1.13 -38.06
C LYS A 210 6.53 0.41 -38.68
N VAL A 211 6.86 -0.77 -38.16
CA VAL A 211 7.81 -1.68 -38.81
C VAL A 211 7.19 -2.03 -40.15
N ILE A 212 7.70 -1.39 -41.20
CA ILE A 212 7.35 -1.69 -42.57
C ILE A 212 7.90 -3.09 -42.82
N ASN A 213 7.02 -4.07 -43.02
CA ASN A 213 7.39 -5.42 -43.43
C ASN A 213 8.24 -5.33 -44.71
N ARG A 214 9.56 -5.49 -44.59
CA ARG A 214 10.42 -5.85 -45.72
C ARG A 214 10.36 -7.36 -45.89
N PRO A 215 10.10 -7.89 -47.10
CA PRO A 215 10.15 -9.33 -47.33
C PRO A 215 11.59 -9.83 -47.13
N PRO A 216 11.77 -11.10 -46.71
CA PRO A 216 13.09 -11.64 -46.44
C PRO A 216 13.90 -11.74 -47.74
N THR A 217 15.05 -11.07 -47.77
CA THR A 217 16.06 -11.27 -48.81
C THR A 217 16.58 -12.71 -48.71
N LYS A 218 16.46 -13.47 -49.81
CA LYS A 218 16.97 -14.84 -49.94
C LYS A 218 18.44 -14.90 -49.53
N ARG A 219 18.78 -15.87 -48.68
CA ARG A 219 20.17 -16.19 -48.29
C ARG A 219 20.90 -16.75 -49.53
N PRO A 220 22.10 -16.27 -49.88
CA PRO A 220 22.88 -16.90 -50.95
C PRO A 220 23.28 -18.32 -50.52
N GLN A 221 23.14 -19.28 -51.44
CA GLN A 221 23.68 -20.63 -51.24
C GLN A 221 25.20 -20.62 -51.44
N PRO A 222 25.95 -21.44 -50.68
CA PRO A 222 27.38 -21.61 -50.92
C PRO A 222 27.63 -22.30 -52.29
N PRO A 223 28.76 -22.01 -52.94
CA PRO A 223 29.12 -22.66 -54.20
C PRO A 223 29.40 -24.16 -53.98
N PRO A 224 29.18 -25.01 -55.01
CA PRO A 224 29.50 -26.42 -54.93
C PRO A 224 31.01 -26.65 -54.98
N GLU A 225 31.46 -27.58 -54.13
CA GLU A 225 32.79 -28.19 -53.94
C GLU A 225 34.05 -27.45 -54.39
#